data_AF-A0AAN4ZF27-F1
#
_entry.id   AF-A0AAN4ZF27-F1
#
_cell.length_a   1.000
_cell.length_b   1.000
_cell.length_c   1.000
_cell.angle_alpha   90.00
_cell.angle_beta   90.00
_cell.angle_gamma   90.00
#
_symmetry.space_group_name_H-M   'P 1'
#
loop_
_entity.id
_entity.type
_entity.pdbx_description
1 polymer ?
#
loop_
_entity_poly.entity_id
_entity_poly.type
_entity_poly.pdbx_seq_one_letter_code
_entity_poly.pdbx_strand_id
1 'polypeptide(L)'
;LQHPHSTSSATMTKTKVYVIGVGMTKFEKPGKRDWDYPDMVGEAVNKALDDCKLKYSDIQQATVGYLFGGTCCGQRALYELGFTGIPIYNVNNACASGSSGVFLCKQILESGNADCVLACGFERMAAGSLENMNTNIDDRAISVDKHIGVMSDTFGLHPAPITAQMFGNAALEHMKKYGTKREHFAKIAYKNHLHSVHNENSQFQKEFSLDQVINARKIYDFMGLLECSPTSDGSAAAILCSENFLKKHPELRKQAVEIVGMKLGTDEPSVFKEDNMKMIGFDMIERISKELYKETGYGPKDIDVIELHDCFAPNELITYEAIGLCPLGKAGELIDRGDNTYGGKWVINPSGGLISKGHPIGATGVAQVVELSNQLRGKCGKRQVPNAKLAMQHNIGIGGAGVVAMYKLAGGAVSAAGAAPARAAPSGGSLQSDAVMAEIKDRVTTEKELLKKAGPLVVRFIVSGANGQTKNWLVDLKSSPPFVGHNDSAKAELDVTLSDETFMQMAAGKIKPDQAFMKGQVKVKGNIAKAMKLQTILNPSMLKMKL
;
A
#
# COMPACT_ATOMS: atom_id res chain seq x y z
N LEU A 1 17.35 -59.86 18.94
CA LEU A 1 16.90 -58.57 19.54
C LEU A 1 16.81 -57.54 18.40
N GLN A 2 15.63 -57.44 17.77
CA GLN A 2 15.33 -56.38 16.80
C GLN A 2 14.81 -55.17 17.57
N HIS A 3 15.55 -54.06 17.54
CA HIS A 3 15.02 -52.77 17.96
C HIS A 3 14.25 -52.16 16.79
N PRO A 4 12.96 -51.80 16.94
CA PRO A 4 12.26 -51.01 15.93
C PRO A 4 12.68 -49.55 16.07
N HIS A 5 13.36 -49.01 15.06
CA HIS A 5 13.54 -47.57 14.90
C HIS A 5 12.19 -46.94 14.54
N SER A 6 11.53 -46.36 15.54
CA SER A 6 10.50 -45.35 15.38
C SER A 6 11.12 -44.12 14.70
N THR A 7 10.90 -43.97 13.39
CA THR A 7 11.14 -42.70 12.68
C THR A 7 9.90 -41.84 12.81
N SER A 8 9.79 -41.14 13.93
CA SER A 8 8.94 -39.95 13.99
C SER A 8 9.58 -38.92 13.06
N SER A 9 9.06 -38.80 11.85
CA SER A 9 9.29 -37.63 10.98
C SER A 9 8.62 -36.44 11.65
N ALA A 10 9.28 -35.88 12.67
CA ALA A 10 8.97 -34.54 13.12
C ALA A 10 9.31 -33.63 11.95
N THR A 11 8.28 -33.18 11.25
CA THR A 11 8.38 -32.07 10.31
C THR A 11 8.91 -30.89 11.13
N MET A 12 10.22 -30.62 11.03
CA MET A 12 10.82 -29.45 11.65
C MET A 12 10.08 -28.24 11.12
N THR A 13 9.32 -27.59 11.99
CA THR A 13 8.67 -26.32 11.67
C THR A 13 9.76 -25.30 11.41
N LYS A 14 9.76 -24.68 10.23
CA LYS A 14 10.76 -23.67 9.87
C LYS A 14 10.73 -22.55 10.91
N THR A 15 11.90 -22.06 11.30
CA THR A 15 11.98 -20.95 12.26
C THR A 15 11.31 -19.71 11.68
N LYS A 16 10.57 -18.98 12.53
CA LYS A 16 9.93 -17.73 12.12
C LYS A 16 10.97 -16.64 11.89
N VAL A 17 10.72 -15.80 10.90
CA VAL A 17 11.60 -14.70 10.50
C VAL A 17 10.87 -13.38 10.69
N TYR A 18 11.57 -12.39 11.26
CA TYR A 18 11.01 -11.09 11.58
C TYR A 18 11.88 -9.98 11.00
N VAL A 19 11.25 -8.95 10.44
CA VAL A 19 11.88 -7.65 10.20
C VAL A 19 11.82 -6.87 11.50
N ILE A 20 12.98 -6.46 12.02
CA ILE A 20 13.10 -5.77 13.31
C ILE A 20 13.58 -4.34 13.18
N GLY A 21 14.24 -3.95 12.08
CA GLY A 21 14.67 -2.57 11.82
C GLY A 21 14.56 -2.25 10.34
N VAL A 22 14.15 -1.03 9.99
CA VAL A 22 14.00 -0.59 8.61
C VAL A 22 14.49 0.84 8.42
N GLY A 23 15.11 1.12 7.27
CA GLY A 23 15.62 2.44 6.93
C GLY A 23 15.69 2.64 5.43
N MET A 24 15.51 3.88 4.98
CA MET A 24 15.73 4.25 3.58
C MET A 24 16.19 5.70 3.46
N THR A 25 16.87 6.00 2.36
CA THR A 25 17.09 7.37 1.92
C THR A 25 15.80 7.95 1.34
N LYS A 26 15.76 9.26 1.17
CA LYS A 26 14.86 9.84 0.17
C LYS A 26 15.28 9.32 -1.21
N PHE A 27 14.32 8.97 -2.04
CA PHE A 27 14.57 8.69 -3.44
C PHE A 27 14.58 10.01 -4.20
N GLU A 28 15.69 10.27 -4.89
CA GLU A 28 15.93 11.56 -5.52
C GLU A 28 16.23 11.40 -6.99
N LYS A 29 15.94 12.44 -7.78
CA LYS A 29 16.31 12.48 -9.19
C LYS A 29 17.84 12.28 -9.29
N PRO A 30 18.34 11.47 -10.24
CA PRO A 30 19.77 11.27 -10.40
C PRO A 30 20.54 12.58 -10.55
N GLY A 31 21.64 12.71 -9.79
CA GLY A 31 22.47 13.92 -9.75
C GLY A 31 21.86 15.11 -9.01
N LYS A 32 20.73 14.95 -8.30
CA LYS A 32 20.13 16.02 -7.48
C LYS A 32 20.96 16.33 -6.22
N ARG A 33 21.53 15.30 -5.61
CA ARG A 33 22.40 15.35 -4.43
C ARG A 33 23.80 14.92 -4.84
N ASP A 34 24.82 15.56 -4.26
CA ASP A 34 26.23 15.20 -4.46
C ASP A 34 26.62 14.13 -3.45
N TRP A 35 26.60 12.88 -3.88
CA TRP A 35 26.83 11.67 -3.09
C TRP A 35 27.05 10.47 -4.03
N ASP A 36 27.54 9.36 -3.48
CA ASP A 36 27.68 8.09 -4.21
C ASP A 36 27.02 6.92 -3.46
N TYR A 37 26.96 5.74 -4.07
CA TYR A 37 26.28 4.57 -3.50
C TYR A 37 26.75 4.16 -2.09
N PRO A 38 28.04 4.30 -1.67
CA PRO A 38 28.42 4.04 -0.29
C PRO A 38 27.73 4.98 0.70
N ASP A 39 27.55 6.27 0.36
CA ASP A 39 26.86 7.25 1.21
C ASP A 39 25.38 6.89 1.35
N MET A 40 24.74 6.51 0.24
CA MET A 40 23.33 6.09 0.22
C MET A 40 23.10 4.88 1.11
N VAL A 41 23.95 3.84 0.96
CA VAL A 41 23.90 2.62 1.76
C VAL A 41 24.16 2.95 3.24
N GLY A 42 25.17 3.78 3.53
CA GLY A 42 25.49 4.21 4.88
C GLY A 42 24.30 4.87 5.57
N GLU A 43 23.60 5.78 4.89
CA GLU A 43 22.41 6.44 5.44
C GLU A 43 21.26 5.44 5.68
N ALA A 44 20.96 4.57 4.72
CA ALA A 44 19.86 3.61 4.83
C ALA A 44 20.10 2.56 5.93
N VAL A 45 21.32 2.01 6.00
CA VAL A 45 21.68 0.98 6.99
C VAL A 45 21.75 1.58 8.39
N ASN A 46 22.34 2.76 8.58
CA ASN A 46 22.33 3.42 9.89
C ASN A 46 20.91 3.69 10.38
N LYS A 47 20.01 4.19 9.50
CA LYS A 47 18.59 4.35 9.86
C LYS A 47 17.93 3.03 10.29
N ALA A 48 18.25 1.92 9.61
CA ALA A 48 17.70 0.62 9.96
C ALA A 48 18.24 0.07 11.29
N LEU A 49 19.54 0.25 11.54
CA LEU A 49 20.21 -0.10 12.79
C LEU A 49 19.70 0.74 13.97
N ASP A 50 19.53 2.05 13.77
CA ASP A 50 18.97 2.97 14.77
C ASP A 50 17.52 2.61 15.12
N ASP A 51 16.72 2.22 14.13
CA ASP A 51 15.32 1.82 14.34
C ASP A 51 15.18 0.55 15.20
N CYS A 52 16.17 -0.36 15.18
CA CYS A 52 16.22 -1.53 16.06
C CYS A 52 17.23 -1.43 17.21
N LYS A 53 17.94 -0.29 17.35
CA LYS A 53 18.97 -0.06 18.37
C LYS A 53 20.07 -1.12 18.40
N LEU A 54 20.41 -1.69 17.24
CA LEU A 54 21.53 -2.60 17.08
C LEU A 54 22.73 -1.88 16.49
N LYS A 55 23.91 -2.50 16.59
CA LYS A 55 25.13 -2.06 15.95
C LYS A 55 25.40 -2.91 14.73
N TYR A 56 26.19 -2.38 13.79
CA TYR A 56 26.62 -3.16 12.63
C TYR A 56 27.38 -4.45 13.01
N SER A 57 28.08 -4.44 14.16
CA SER A 57 28.74 -5.63 14.73
C SER A 57 27.78 -6.76 15.14
N ASP A 58 26.49 -6.49 15.28
CA ASP A 58 25.47 -7.49 15.62
C ASP A 58 24.95 -8.24 14.38
N ILE A 59 25.25 -7.73 13.18
CA ILE A 59 24.88 -8.36 11.91
C ILE A 59 25.84 -9.51 11.62
N GLN A 60 25.30 -10.68 11.30
CA GLN A 60 26.10 -11.90 11.07
C GLN A 60 26.29 -12.22 9.58
N GLN A 61 25.37 -11.78 8.72
CA GLN A 61 25.47 -11.89 7.25
C GLN A 61 24.69 -10.75 6.59
N ALA A 62 25.06 -10.38 5.36
CA ALA A 62 24.36 -9.37 4.59
C ALA A 62 24.09 -9.79 3.14
N THR A 63 22.97 -9.31 2.59
CA THR A 63 22.68 -9.34 1.16
C THR A 63 22.58 -7.91 0.65
N VAL A 64 23.13 -7.65 -0.54
CA VAL A 64 23.13 -6.32 -1.16
C VAL A 64 22.65 -6.42 -2.61
N GLY A 65 21.48 -5.86 -2.87
CA GLY A 65 20.83 -5.81 -4.17
C GLY A 65 21.16 -4.54 -4.96
N TYR A 66 21.74 -4.69 -6.14
CA TYR A 66 21.98 -3.59 -7.09
C TYR A 66 22.04 -4.13 -8.52
N LEU A 67 21.70 -3.31 -9.51
CA LEU A 67 21.81 -3.68 -10.92
C LEU A 67 23.04 -3.04 -11.59
N PHE A 68 23.28 -1.75 -11.33
CA PHE A 68 24.34 -0.99 -11.98
C PHE A 68 25.50 -0.75 -11.00
N GLY A 69 26.53 -1.57 -11.15
CA GLY A 69 27.74 -1.49 -10.35
C GLY A 69 28.75 -2.56 -10.76
N GLY A 70 30.00 -2.36 -10.36
CA GLY A 70 31.04 -3.37 -10.55
C GLY A 70 30.86 -4.58 -9.63
N THR A 71 31.80 -5.52 -9.72
CA THR A 71 31.88 -6.61 -8.75
C THR A 71 32.07 -6.06 -7.33
N CYS A 72 31.40 -6.68 -6.37
CA CYS A 72 31.57 -6.39 -4.95
C CYS A 72 31.24 -4.95 -4.50
N CYS A 73 30.35 -4.25 -5.18
CA CYS A 73 29.88 -2.93 -4.73
C CYS A 73 29.19 -2.99 -3.35
N GLY A 74 28.56 -4.11 -3.00
CA GLY A 74 27.98 -4.32 -1.67
C GLY A 74 29.03 -4.32 -0.56
N GLN A 75 30.16 -5.00 -0.75
CA GLN A 75 31.30 -4.93 0.18
C GLN A 75 31.85 -3.52 0.24
N ARG A 76 32.09 -2.89 -0.92
CA ARG A 76 32.60 -1.52 -0.98
C ARG A 76 31.73 -0.56 -0.16
N ALA A 77 30.41 -0.67 -0.27
CA ALA A 77 29.48 0.17 0.47
C ALA A 77 29.45 -0.15 1.97
N LEU A 78 29.31 -1.44 2.35
CA LEU A 78 29.19 -1.84 3.75
C LEU A 78 30.50 -1.71 4.54
N TYR A 79 31.66 -1.71 3.89
CA TYR A 79 32.95 -1.49 4.56
C TYR A 79 33.08 -0.08 5.17
N GLU A 80 32.32 0.91 4.69
CA GLU A 80 32.24 2.24 5.32
C GLU A 80 31.59 2.21 6.71
N LEU A 81 30.80 1.16 7.01
CA LEU A 81 30.18 0.95 8.33
C LEU A 81 31.06 0.14 9.28
N GLY A 82 31.98 -0.68 8.74
CA GLY A 82 32.96 -1.42 9.51
C GLY A 82 33.44 -2.73 8.86
N PHE A 83 34.62 -3.18 9.26
CA PHE A 83 35.24 -4.43 8.79
C PHE A 83 34.96 -5.58 9.78
N THR A 84 33.77 -6.17 9.72
CA THR A 84 33.35 -7.26 10.63
C THR A 84 33.72 -8.67 10.13
N GLY A 85 34.14 -8.80 8.86
CA GLY A 85 34.49 -10.09 8.26
C GLY A 85 33.29 -11.00 7.94
N ILE A 86 32.06 -10.47 8.05
CA ILE A 86 30.84 -11.25 7.78
C ILE A 86 30.68 -11.60 6.29
N PRO A 87 29.99 -12.70 5.96
CA PRO A 87 29.56 -12.97 4.59
C PRO A 87 28.68 -11.85 4.03
N ILE A 88 29.03 -11.38 2.83
CA ILE A 88 28.27 -10.38 2.07
C ILE A 88 27.98 -10.94 0.67
N TYR A 89 26.70 -11.08 0.34
CA TYR A 89 26.23 -11.55 -0.96
C TYR A 89 25.75 -10.39 -1.82
N ASN A 90 26.34 -10.22 -3.00
CA ASN A 90 25.84 -9.28 -4.00
C ASN A 90 24.83 -10.03 -4.87
N VAL A 91 23.60 -9.53 -4.98
CA VAL A 91 22.50 -10.21 -5.66
C VAL A 91 21.85 -9.30 -6.68
N ASN A 92 21.49 -9.84 -7.85
CA ASN A 92 20.74 -9.12 -8.86
C ASN A 92 19.71 -10.04 -9.52
N ASN A 93 18.52 -9.49 -9.78
CA ASN A 93 17.39 -10.10 -10.48
C ASN A 93 16.57 -8.96 -11.12
N ALA A 94 17.24 -8.11 -11.90
CA ALA A 94 16.66 -6.87 -12.46
C ALA A 94 15.94 -6.05 -11.36
N CYS A 95 14.72 -5.58 -11.62
CA CYS A 95 13.93 -4.78 -10.66
C CYS A 95 13.50 -5.54 -9.40
N ALA A 96 13.67 -6.88 -9.33
CA ALA A 96 13.41 -7.70 -8.16
C ALA A 96 14.64 -7.93 -7.25
N SER A 97 15.76 -7.25 -7.52
CA SER A 97 17.05 -7.46 -6.81
C SER A 97 16.92 -7.25 -5.30
N GLY A 98 16.28 -6.17 -4.86
CA GLY A 98 16.08 -5.89 -3.43
C GLY A 98 15.28 -6.98 -2.71
N SER A 99 14.14 -7.40 -3.28
CA SER A 99 13.32 -8.47 -2.69
C SER A 99 13.97 -9.84 -2.79
N SER A 100 14.84 -10.07 -3.78
CA SER A 100 15.67 -11.29 -3.87
C SER A 100 16.68 -11.35 -2.72
N GLY A 101 17.27 -10.21 -2.33
CA GLY A 101 18.10 -10.11 -1.13
C GLY A 101 17.33 -10.43 0.15
N VAL A 102 16.13 -9.84 0.32
CA VAL A 102 15.25 -10.15 1.46
C VAL A 102 14.87 -11.63 1.50
N PHE A 103 14.56 -12.24 0.34
CA PHE A 103 14.26 -13.67 0.21
C PHE A 103 15.45 -14.53 0.65
N LEU A 104 16.67 -14.20 0.22
CA LEU A 104 17.88 -14.91 0.61
C LEU A 104 18.17 -14.75 2.11
N CYS A 105 18.01 -13.55 2.68
CA CYS A 105 18.11 -13.33 4.13
C CYS A 105 17.11 -14.20 4.91
N LYS A 106 15.86 -14.31 4.44
CA LYS A 106 14.86 -15.20 5.04
C LYS A 106 15.34 -16.66 5.01
N GLN A 107 15.88 -17.13 3.89
CA GLN A 107 16.40 -18.50 3.75
C GLN A 107 17.61 -18.76 4.67
N ILE A 108 18.52 -17.79 4.82
CA ILE A 108 19.67 -17.87 5.74
C ILE A 108 19.21 -18.02 7.20
N LEU A 109 18.19 -17.26 7.60
CA LEU A 109 17.62 -17.36 8.95
C LEU A 109 16.86 -18.69 9.13
N GLU A 110 16.09 -19.11 8.13
CA GLU A 110 15.34 -20.37 8.15
C GLU A 110 16.23 -21.61 8.24
N SER A 111 17.43 -21.56 7.64
CA SER A 111 18.41 -22.65 7.72
C SER A 111 19.18 -22.67 9.04
N GLY A 112 19.10 -21.62 9.86
CA GLY A 112 19.86 -21.48 11.10
C GLY A 112 21.33 -21.09 10.90
N ASN A 113 21.71 -20.64 9.69
CA ASN A 113 23.08 -20.19 9.39
C ASN A 113 23.40 -18.82 10.01
N ALA A 114 22.38 -18.06 10.40
CA ALA A 114 22.49 -16.82 11.17
C ALA A 114 21.20 -16.59 11.97
N ASP A 115 21.28 -15.68 12.94
CA ASP A 115 20.18 -15.24 13.81
C ASP A 115 19.83 -13.75 13.58
N CYS A 116 20.75 -12.93 13.06
CA CYS A 116 20.54 -11.52 12.69
C CYS A 116 21.27 -11.18 11.38
N VAL A 117 20.54 -10.69 10.37
CA VAL A 117 21.07 -10.43 9.02
C VAL A 117 20.57 -9.09 8.47
N LEU A 118 21.33 -8.54 7.52
CA LEU A 118 21.00 -7.30 6.82
C LEU A 118 20.60 -7.59 5.36
N ALA A 119 19.44 -7.12 4.94
CA ALA A 119 19.10 -6.98 3.52
C ALA A 119 19.18 -5.50 3.13
N CYS A 120 20.05 -5.17 2.18
CA CYS A 120 20.22 -3.82 1.66
C CYS A 120 20.02 -3.80 0.16
N GLY A 121 19.52 -2.69 -0.37
CA GLY A 121 19.48 -2.46 -1.80
C GLY A 121 19.79 -1.00 -2.11
N PHE A 122 20.45 -0.74 -3.24
CA PHE A 122 20.75 0.62 -3.69
C PHE A 122 20.73 0.70 -5.21
N GLU A 123 20.61 1.91 -5.73
CA GLU A 123 20.96 2.20 -7.12
C GLU A 123 21.47 3.64 -7.24
N ARG A 124 22.50 3.82 -8.07
CA ARG A 124 22.91 5.12 -8.62
C ARG A 124 22.65 5.10 -10.11
N MET A 125 21.70 5.90 -10.55
CA MET A 125 21.17 5.87 -11.91
C MET A 125 21.60 7.09 -12.72
N ALA A 126 21.19 7.13 -13.99
CA ALA A 126 21.24 8.26 -14.89
C ALA A 126 19.84 8.85 -15.07
N ALA A 127 19.77 10.16 -15.35
CA ALA A 127 18.50 10.79 -15.67
C ALA A 127 17.98 10.33 -17.04
N GLY A 128 16.68 10.05 -17.13
CA GLY A 128 16.02 9.62 -18.37
C GLY A 128 15.58 8.17 -18.30
N SER A 129 15.53 7.48 -19.44
CA SER A 129 15.15 6.07 -19.50
C SER A 129 16.34 5.16 -19.18
N LEU A 130 16.09 3.86 -19.01
CA LEU A 130 17.14 2.90 -18.65
C LEU A 130 18.21 2.75 -19.74
N GLU A 131 17.89 3.07 -20.99
CA GLU A 131 18.87 3.09 -22.09
C GLU A 131 19.96 4.17 -21.91
N ASN A 132 19.72 5.18 -21.06
CA ASN A 132 20.76 6.14 -20.69
C ASN A 132 21.74 5.60 -19.65
N MET A 133 21.42 4.48 -19.00
CA MET A 133 22.41 3.75 -18.23
C MET A 133 23.39 3.16 -19.24
N ASN A 134 24.69 3.43 -19.05
CA ASN A 134 25.73 2.78 -19.84
C ASN A 134 25.80 1.31 -19.45
N THR A 135 24.84 0.51 -19.91
CA THR A 135 24.93 -0.93 -19.88
C THR A 135 26.15 -1.25 -20.73
N ASN A 136 27.14 -1.91 -20.15
CA ASN A 136 28.25 -2.43 -20.95
C ASN A 136 27.66 -3.48 -21.90
N ILE A 137 27.22 -3.02 -23.08
CA ILE A 137 26.83 -3.87 -24.20
C ILE A 137 28.16 -4.38 -24.75
N ASP A 138 28.66 -5.45 -24.14
CA ASP A 138 29.67 -6.28 -24.78
C ASP A 138 29.00 -7.29 -25.71
N ASP A 139 29.78 -8.22 -26.25
CA ASP A 139 29.35 -9.23 -27.20
C ASP A 139 28.57 -10.41 -26.58
N ARG A 140 28.20 -10.32 -25.30
CA ARG A 140 27.40 -11.36 -24.62
C ARG A 140 25.92 -11.29 -24.98
N ALA A 141 25.23 -12.40 -24.75
CA ALA A 141 23.78 -12.48 -24.89
C ALA A 141 23.07 -11.51 -23.93
N ILE A 142 22.04 -10.81 -24.45
CA ILE A 142 21.23 -9.87 -23.68
C ILE A 142 20.14 -10.66 -22.94
N SER A 143 20.04 -10.50 -21.62
CA SER A 143 19.14 -11.29 -20.77
C SER A 143 17.64 -11.16 -21.07
N VAL A 144 17.25 -10.15 -21.84
CA VAL A 144 15.87 -9.85 -22.22
C VAL A 144 15.63 -9.96 -23.73
N ASP A 145 16.58 -10.49 -24.51
CA ASP A 145 16.47 -10.58 -25.97
C ASP A 145 15.20 -11.33 -26.43
N LYS A 146 14.89 -12.45 -25.80
CA LYS A 146 13.69 -13.25 -26.09
C LYS A 146 12.40 -12.56 -25.62
N HIS A 147 12.42 -11.86 -24.50
CA HIS A 147 11.28 -11.05 -24.04
C HIS A 147 11.00 -9.91 -25.03
N ILE A 148 12.04 -9.25 -25.53
CA ILE A 148 11.96 -8.25 -26.61
C ILE A 148 11.42 -8.90 -27.89
N GLY A 149 11.84 -10.13 -28.20
CA GLY A 149 11.34 -10.91 -29.34
C GLY A 149 9.81 -11.05 -29.34
N VAL A 150 9.21 -11.46 -28.22
CA VAL A 150 7.73 -11.58 -28.08
C VAL A 150 7.03 -10.27 -28.41
N MET A 151 7.53 -9.18 -27.85
CA MET A 151 6.99 -7.83 -28.08
C MET A 151 7.16 -7.39 -29.54
N SER A 152 8.34 -7.62 -30.12
CA SER A 152 8.65 -7.27 -31.50
C SER A 152 7.80 -8.06 -32.51
N ASP A 153 7.58 -9.35 -32.27
CA ASP A 153 6.81 -10.22 -33.17
C ASP A 153 5.32 -9.86 -33.19
N THR A 154 4.81 -9.25 -32.11
CA THR A 154 3.39 -8.91 -31.94
C THR A 154 3.07 -7.45 -32.26
N PHE A 155 3.93 -6.50 -31.88
CA PHE A 155 3.69 -5.06 -32.02
C PHE A 155 4.79 -4.30 -32.78
N GLY A 156 5.88 -4.98 -33.16
CA GLY A 156 7.08 -4.35 -33.73
C GLY A 156 7.89 -3.57 -32.69
N LEU A 157 9.03 -3.03 -33.14
CA LEU A 157 9.87 -2.13 -32.34
C LEU A 157 9.70 -0.69 -32.79
N HIS A 158 9.47 0.19 -31.83
CA HIS A 158 9.26 1.62 -32.04
C HIS A 158 10.39 2.45 -31.41
N PRO A 159 10.60 3.71 -31.84
CA PRO A 159 11.61 4.61 -31.25
C PRO A 159 11.13 5.16 -29.89
N ALA A 160 10.96 4.29 -28.90
CA ALA A 160 10.56 4.59 -27.53
C ALA A 160 11.32 3.66 -26.55
N PRO A 161 11.39 3.98 -25.25
CA PRO A 161 12.06 3.11 -24.28
C PRO A 161 11.51 1.68 -24.29
N ILE A 162 12.37 0.67 -24.33
CA ILE A 162 12.00 -0.75 -24.52
C ILE A 162 11.05 -1.23 -23.41
N THR A 163 11.35 -0.89 -22.16
CA THR A 163 10.48 -1.28 -21.02
C THR A 163 9.11 -0.62 -21.10
N ALA A 164 9.03 0.64 -21.54
CA ALA A 164 7.76 1.31 -21.76
C ALA A 164 6.93 0.63 -22.86
N GLN A 165 7.59 0.12 -23.91
CA GLN A 165 6.94 -0.68 -24.95
C GLN A 165 6.40 -2.00 -24.41
N MET A 166 7.20 -2.73 -23.61
CA MET A 166 6.79 -4.02 -23.02
C MET A 166 5.49 -3.91 -22.21
N PHE A 167 5.45 -2.97 -21.25
CA PHE A 167 4.28 -2.79 -20.39
C PHE A 167 3.11 -2.10 -21.12
N GLY A 168 3.39 -1.20 -22.07
CA GLY A 168 2.36 -0.58 -22.90
C GLY A 168 1.64 -1.60 -23.78
N ASN A 169 2.37 -2.51 -24.41
CA ASN A 169 1.82 -3.57 -25.26
C ASN A 169 1.01 -4.59 -24.46
N ALA A 170 1.45 -4.96 -23.26
CA ALA A 170 0.66 -5.77 -22.34
C ALA A 170 -0.69 -5.10 -21.99
N ALA A 171 -0.70 -3.78 -21.78
CA ALA A 171 -1.94 -3.05 -21.58
C ALA A 171 -2.82 -2.99 -22.83
N LEU A 172 -2.26 -2.79 -24.02
CA LEU A 172 -3.02 -2.82 -25.27
C LEU A 172 -3.72 -4.17 -25.48
N GLU A 173 -3.05 -5.28 -25.13
CA GLU A 173 -3.68 -6.60 -25.14
C GLU A 173 -4.80 -6.71 -24.11
N HIS A 174 -4.60 -6.19 -22.89
CA HIS A 174 -5.63 -6.18 -21.85
C HIS A 174 -6.87 -5.37 -22.29
N MET A 175 -6.66 -4.19 -22.89
CA MET A 175 -7.70 -3.38 -23.49
C MET A 175 -8.45 -4.14 -24.59
N LYS A 176 -7.71 -4.78 -25.52
CA LYS A 176 -8.28 -5.55 -26.63
C LYS A 176 -9.10 -6.75 -26.14
N LYS A 177 -8.64 -7.46 -25.11
CA LYS A 177 -9.27 -8.69 -24.60
C LYS A 177 -10.45 -8.41 -23.68
N TYR A 178 -10.35 -7.38 -22.83
CA TYR A 178 -11.26 -7.18 -21.70
C TYR A 178 -12.01 -5.85 -21.71
N GLY A 179 -11.72 -4.96 -22.66
CA GLY A 179 -12.39 -3.66 -22.78
C GLY A 179 -11.96 -2.64 -21.72
N THR A 180 -10.82 -2.87 -21.06
CA THR A 180 -10.18 -1.88 -20.19
C THR A 180 -9.96 -0.58 -20.95
N LYS A 181 -10.15 0.55 -20.26
CA LYS A 181 -10.12 1.86 -20.88
C LYS A 181 -8.83 2.59 -20.56
N ARG A 182 -8.46 3.54 -21.43
CA ARG A 182 -7.30 4.42 -21.25
C ARG A 182 -7.31 5.12 -19.88
N GLU A 183 -8.49 5.54 -19.44
CA GLU A 183 -8.70 6.28 -18.19
C GLU A 183 -8.40 5.43 -16.96
N HIS A 184 -8.51 4.10 -17.04
CA HIS A 184 -8.19 3.22 -15.93
C HIS A 184 -6.69 3.28 -15.58
N PHE A 185 -5.81 3.34 -16.58
CA PHE A 185 -4.37 3.52 -16.36
C PHE A 185 -4.05 4.91 -15.78
N ALA A 186 -4.71 5.97 -16.29
CA ALA A 186 -4.51 7.32 -15.75
C ALA A 186 -4.97 7.43 -14.28
N LYS A 187 -6.07 6.77 -13.92
CA LYS A 187 -6.57 6.72 -12.54
C LYS A 187 -5.59 6.06 -11.57
N ILE A 188 -4.86 5.04 -12.02
CA ILE A 188 -3.79 4.41 -11.23
C ILE A 188 -2.68 5.42 -10.94
N ALA A 189 -2.16 6.08 -11.98
CA ALA A 189 -1.12 7.09 -11.81
C ALA A 189 -1.58 8.26 -10.94
N TYR A 190 -2.80 8.77 -11.16
CA TYR A 190 -3.44 9.79 -10.31
C TYR A 190 -3.43 9.37 -8.83
N LYS A 191 -3.89 8.15 -8.53
CA LYS A 191 -3.91 7.61 -7.17
C LYS A 191 -2.51 7.52 -6.55
N ASN A 192 -1.51 7.04 -7.30
CA ASN A 192 -0.14 6.97 -6.82
C ASN A 192 0.45 8.36 -6.53
N HIS A 193 0.25 9.34 -7.41
CA HIS A 193 0.69 10.71 -7.15
C HIS A 193 -0.02 11.32 -5.94
N LEU A 194 -1.31 11.07 -5.76
CA LEU A 194 -2.08 11.52 -4.58
C LEU A 194 -1.52 10.93 -3.27
N HIS A 195 -1.22 9.63 -3.25
CA HIS A 195 -0.63 8.96 -2.09
C HIS A 195 0.78 9.51 -1.75
N SER A 196 1.53 9.95 -2.77
CA SER A 196 2.90 10.45 -2.61
C SER A 196 3.02 11.78 -1.88
N VAL A 197 1.96 12.60 -1.85
CA VAL A 197 1.97 13.98 -1.31
C VAL A 197 2.42 14.03 0.15
N HIS A 198 2.22 12.95 0.90
CA HIS A 198 2.58 12.85 2.30
C HIS A 198 3.77 11.92 2.56
N ASN A 199 4.48 11.50 1.53
CA ASN A 199 5.69 10.69 1.64
C ASN A 199 6.94 11.55 1.47
N GLU A 200 7.58 11.90 2.58
CA GLU A 200 8.82 12.68 2.58
C GLU A 200 9.99 12.02 1.83
N ASN A 201 9.98 10.69 1.72
CA ASN A 201 10.99 9.91 0.99
C ASN A 201 10.70 9.78 -0.50
N SER A 202 9.57 10.32 -0.99
CA SER A 202 9.18 10.27 -2.41
C SER A 202 9.91 11.33 -3.24
N GLN A 203 10.37 10.96 -4.44
CA GLN A 203 10.95 11.91 -5.41
C GLN A 203 9.93 12.99 -5.80
N PHE A 204 8.70 12.58 -6.10
CA PHE A 204 7.59 13.49 -6.37
C PHE A 204 6.60 13.48 -5.20
N GLN A 205 6.26 14.67 -4.70
CA GLN A 205 5.26 14.88 -3.64
C GLN A 205 4.18 15.86 -4.12
N LYS A 206 4.00 15.92 -5.44
CA LYS A 206 3.09 16.86 -6.10
C LYS A 206 1.80 16.14 -6.43
N GLU A 207 0.68 16.77 -6.07
CA GLU A 207 -0.64 16.35 -6.53
C GLU A 207 -0.84 16.74 -8.00
N PHE A 208 -1.39 15.83 -8.79
CA PHE A 208 -1.81 16.06 -10.16
C PHE A 208 -3.30 15.79 -10.27
N SER A 209 -4.02 16.61 -11.03
CA SER A 209 -5.39 16.27 -11.43
C SER A 209 -5.39 15.11 -12.43
N LEU A 210 -6.49 14.36 -12.52
CA LEU A 210 -6.63 13.28 -13.49
C LEU A 210 -6.43 13.79 -14.93
N ASP A 211 -6.92 14.98 -15.26
CA ASP A 211 -6.75 15.59 -16.58
C ASP A 211 -5.28 15.89 -16.89
N GLN A 212 -4.49 16.32 -15.90
CA GLN A 212 -3.04 16.49 -16.08
C GLN A 212 -2.33 15.17 -16.35
N VAL A 213 -2.77 14.07 -15.73
CA VAL A 213 -2.22 12.73 -15.96
C VAL A 213 -2.55 12.25 -17.37
N ILE A 214 -3.82 12.36 -17.79
CA ILE A 214 -4.28 11.93 -19.13
C ILE A 214 -3.56 12.71 -20.24
N ASN A 215 -3.38 14.02 -20.07
CA ASN A 215 -2.78 14.90 -21.06
C ASN A 215 -1.25 15.06 -20.91
N ALA A 216 -0.62 14.27 -20.04
CA ALA A 216 0.83 14.30 -19.89
C ALA A 216 1.54 13.93 -21.20
N ARG A 217 2.78 14.40 -21.37
CA ARG A 217 3.61 14.08 -22.54
C ARG A 217 3.62 12.57 -22.80
N LYS A 218 3.20 12.15 -23.99
CA LYS A 218 3.21 10.76 -24.45
C LYS A 218 4.62 10.18 -24.46
N ILE A 219 4.77 8.96 -23.94
CA ILE A 219 6.02 8.18 -23.93
C ILE A 219 5.94 7.03 -24.94
N TYR A 220 4.85 6.26 -24.90
CA TYR A 220 4.62 5.17 -25.84
C TYR A 220 3.12 4.93 -26.01
N ASP A 221 2.66 4.84 -27.26
CA ASP A 221 1.24 4.65 -27.60
C ASP A 221 0.28 5.54 -26.78
N PHE A 222 -0.57 4.99 -25.92
CA PHE A 222 -1.48 5.78 -25.11
C PHE A 222 -0.83 6.33 -23.82
N MET A 223 0.30 5.76 -23.39
CA MET A 223 0.91 5.97 -22.08
C MET A 223 1.67 7.29 -22.00
N GLY A 224 1.32 8.09 -20.98
CA GLY A 224 1.91 9.39 -20.69
C GLY A 224 3.02 9.33 -19.65
N LEU A 225 3.82 10.40 -19.58
CA LEU A 225 4.98 10.51 -18.68
C LEU A 225 4.62 10.30 -17.20
N LEU A 226 3.45 10.76 -16.76
CA LEU A 226 3.02 10.63 -15.36
C LEU A 226 2.56 9.21 -15.00
N GLU A 227 2.49 8.30 -15.97
CA GLU A 227 2.20 6.87 -15.78
C GLU A 227 3.45 6.00 -15.79
N CYS A 228 4.63 6.62 -15.92
CA CYS A 228 5.94 5.98 -15.87
C CYS A 228 6.65 6.34 -14.57
N SER A 229 7.29 5.36 -13.93
CA SER A 229 8.21 5.65 -12.82
C SER A 229 9.43 6.46 -13.30
N PRO A 230 9.92 7.43 -12.51
CA PRO A 230 11.17 8.11 -12.79
C PRO A 230 12.37 7.26 -12.36
N THR A 231 13.49 7.40 -13.07
CA THR A 231 14.77 6.93 -12.53
C THR A 231 15.13 7.72 -11.26
N SER A 232 15.76 7.04 -10.31
CA SER A 232 16.05 7.61 -8.99
C SER A 232 17.33 7.04 -8.42
N ASP A 233 18.07 7.89 -7.71
CA ASP A 233 19.12 7.46 -6.80
C ASP A 233 18.51 7.17 -5.44
N GLY A 234 18.99 6.14 -4.76
CA GLY A 234 18.62 5.88 -3.37
C GLY A 234 18.99 4.49 -2.87
N SER A 235 18.80 4.30 -1.56
CA SER A 235 19.02 3.02 -0.88
C SER A 235 17.95 2.75 0.18
N ALA A 236 17.72 1.46 0.45
CA ALA A 236 16.87 0.97 1.53
C ALA A 236 17.50 -0.26 2.18
N ALA A 237 17.27 -0.41 3.48
CA ALA A 237 17.81 -1.47 4.31
C ALA A 237 16.75 -2.03 5.27
N ALA A 238 16.82 -3.34 5.53
CA ALA A 238 16.01 -4.04 6.51
C ALA A 238 16.91 -4.98 7.33
N ILE A 239 16.78 -4.93 8.65
CA ILE A 239 17.40 -5.87 9.58
C ILE A 239 16.38 -6.96 9.88
N LEU A 240 16.76 -8.21 9.60
CA LEU A 240 15.92 -9.38 9.82
C LEU A 240 16.54 -10.26 10.90
N CYS A 241 15.71 -10.90 11.71
CA CYS A 241 16.17 -11.82 12.74
C CYS A 241 15.34 -13.10 12.80
N SER A 242 15.94 -14.15 13.35
CA SER A 242 15.27 -15.41 13.66
C SER A 242 14.37 -15.25 14.89
N GLU A 243 13.48 -16.21 15.12
CA GLU A 243 12.73 -16.30 16.37
C GLU A 243 13.63 -16.45 17.60
N ASN A 244 14.77 -17.13 17.46
CA ASN A 244 15.72 -17.34 18.55
C ASN A 244 16.40 -16.03 18.96
N PHE A 245 16.79 -15.20 17.99
CA PHE A 245 17.28 -13.86 18.25
C PHE A 245 16.20 -13.03 18.97
N LEU A 246 14.97 -13.06 18.47
CA LEU A 246 13.88 -12.29 19.07
C LEU A 246 13.53 -12.73 20.50
N LYS A 247 13.70 -14.02 20.84
CA LYS A 247 13.56 -14.54 22.21
C LYS A 247 14.65 -14.01 23.15
N LYS A 248 15.88 -13.84 22.64
CA LYS A 248 17.02 -13.27 23.39
C LYS A 248 16.93 -11.74 23.51
N HIS A 249 16.20 -11.10 22.60
CA HIS A 249 15.99 -9.65 22.52
C HIS A 249 14.50 -9.28 22.66
N PRO A 250 13.87 -9.55 23.82
CA PRO A 250 12.43 -9.35 24.01
C PRO A 250 11.97 -7.90 23.83
N GLU A 251 12.86 -6.92 23.99
CA GLU A 251 12.62 -5.50 23.73
C GLU A 251 12.23 -5.21 22.26
N LEU A 252 12.69 -6.03 21.31
CA LEU A 252 12.40 -5.88 19.87
C LEU A 252 11.05 -6.49 19.48
N ARG A 253 10.44 -7.30 20.35
CA ARG A 253 9.21 -8.05 20.02
C ARG A 253 8.03 -7.16 19.66
N LYS A 254 7.93 -5.96 20.26
CA LYS A 254 6.83 -5.01 19.99
C LYS A 254 6.86 -4.44 18.57
N GLN A 255 8.04 -4.35 17.96
CA GLN A 255 8.21 -3.80 16.61
C GLN A 255 8.45 -4.85 15.54
N ALA A 256 8.73 -6.09 15.94
CA ALA A 256 8.99 -7.19 15.03
C ALA A 256 7.80 -7.44 14.09
N VAL A 257 8.06 -7.41 12.80
CA VAL A 257 7.11 -7.72 11.73
C VAL A 257 7.47 -9.08 11.16
N GLU A 258 6.65 -10.09 11.43
CA GLU A 258 6.79 -11.44 10.90
C GLU A 258 6.63 -11.46 9.38
N ILE A 259 7.56 -12.13 8.68
CA ILE A 259 7.39 -12.53 7.29
C ILE A 259 6.62 -13.86 7.31
N VAL A 260 5.29 -13.76 7.22
CA VAL A 260 4.35 -14.88 7.33
C VAL A 260 4.60 -15.92 6.22
N GLY A 261 4.94 -15.43 5.03
CA GLY A 261 5.32 -16.26 3.90
C GLY A 261 5.93 -15.39 2.82
N MET A 262 6.79 -16.00 2.00
CA MET A 262 7.47 -15.32 0.90
C MET A 262 7.77 -16.32 -0.20
N LYS A 263 7.49 -15.95 -1.45
CA LYS A 263 7.76 -16.77 -2.64
C LYS A 263 8.56 -15.96 -3.64
N LEU A 264 9.58 -16.61 -4.20
CA LEU A 264 10.29 -16.17 -5.39
C LEU A 264 9.99 -17.17 -6.49
N GLY A 265 9.60 -16.67 -7.67
CA GLY A 265 9.41 -17.45 -8.88
C GLY A 265 10.16 -16.83 -10.04
N THR A 266 10.40 -17.64 -11.06
CA THR A 266 10.96 -17.23 -12.35
C THR A 266 10.01 -17.60 -13.49
N ASP A 267 10.35 -17.16 -14.70
CA ASP A 267 9.57 -17.36 -15.92
C ASP A 267 9.16 -18.83 -16.18
N GLU A 268 7.94 -18.99 -16.69
CA GLU A 268 7.39 -20.24 -17.23
C GLU A 268 7.32 -20.18 -18.76
N PRO A 269 7.16 -21.31 -19.48
CA PRO A 269 7.12 -21.31 -20.94
C PRO A 269 6.10 -20.36 -21.59
N SER A 270 5.01 -19.98 -20.89
CA SER A 270 3.99 -19.06 -21.40
C SER A 270 4.55 -17.67 -21.71
N VAL A 271 5.60 -17.24 -21.01
CA VAL A 271 6.29 -15.95 -21.19
C VAL A 271 6.78 -15.75 -22.63
N PHE A 272 7.13 -16.84 -23.34
CA PHE A 272 7.69 -16.79 -24.71
C PHE A 272 6.77 -17.36 -25.78
N LYS A 273 5.55 -17.81 -25.43
CA LYS A 273 4.67 -18.55 -26.35
C LYS A 273 3.30 -17.93 -26.53
N GLU A 274 2.90 -17.05 -25.62
CA GLU A 274 1.55 -16.50 -25.59
C GLU A 274 1.54 -15.02 -25.95
N ASP A 275 1.43 -14.15 -24.94
CA ASP A 275 1.12 -12.75 -25.14
C ASP A 275 2.01 -11.84 -24.27
N ASN A 276 1.91 -10.53 -24.49
CA ASN A 276 2.71 -9.55 -23.78
C ASN A 276 2.36 -9.45 -22.29
N MET A 277 1.12 -9.76 -21.88
CA MET A 277 0.78 -9.87 -20.46
C MET A 277 1.55 -11.01 -19.77
N LYS A 278 1.68 -12.16 -20.43
CA LYS A 278 2.49 -13.28 -19.93
C LYS A 278 3.96 -12.93 -19.95
N MET A 279 4.44 -12.27 -21.01
CA MET A 279 5.84 -11.85 -21.14
C MET A 279 6.29 -10.92 -20.01
N ILE A 280 5.42 -10.02 -19.53
CA ILE A 280 5.72 -9.17 -18.37
C ILE A 280 5.56 -9.89 -17.01
N GLY A 281 5.26 -11.19 -17.01
CA GLY A 281 5.29 -12.05 -15.83
C GLY A 281 3.95 -12.33 -15.15
N PHE A 282 2.81 -12.16 -15.82
CA PHE A 282 1.48 -12.43 -15.22
C PHE A 282 1.38 -13.81 -14.58
N ASP A 283 1.71 -14.89 -15.32
CA ASP A 283 1.56 -16.27 -14.82
C ASP A 283 2.52 -16.56 -13.67
N MET A 284 3.75 -16.05 -13.77
CA MET A 284 4.74 -16.16 -12.71
C MET A 284 4.18 -15.60 -11.40
N ILE A 285 3.62 -14.39 -11.42
CA ILE A 285 3.04 -13.73 -10.24
C ILE A 285 1.78 -14.45 -9.76
N GLU A 286 0.92 -14.89 -10.68
CA GLU A 286 -0.30 -15.62 -10.34
C GLU A 286 0.02 -16.92 -9.61
N ARG A 287 0.98 -17.70 -10.14
CA ARG A 287 1.40 -18.97 -9.55
C ARG A 287 1.99 -18.78 -8.16
N ILE A 288 2.97 -17.88 -8.00
CA ILE A 288 3.61 -17.69 -6.68
C ILE A 288 2.65 -17.06 -5.65
N SER A 289 1.67 -16.27 -6.09
CA SER A 289 0.62 -15.74 -5.21
C SER A 289 -0.30 -16.85 -4.72
N LYS A 290 -0.76 -17.74 -5.62
CA LYS A 290 -1.57 -18.92 -5.26
C LYS A 290 -0.82 -19.85 -4.30
N GLU A 291 0.46 -20.09 -4.55
CA GLU A 291 1.32 -20.87 -3.63
C GLU A 291 1.44 -20.21 -2.25
N LEU A 292 1.64 -18.89 -2.21
CA LEU A 292 1.73 -18.13 -0.96
C LEU A 292 0.41 -18.17 -0.18
N TYR A 293 -0.73 -18.00 -0.84
CA TYR A 293 -2.05 -18.11 -0.22
C TYR A 293 -2.29 -19.50 0.37
N LYS A 294 -1.92 -20.55 -0.38
CA LYS A 294 -2.03 -21.93 0.08
C LYS A 294 -1.12 -22.21 1.29
N GLU A 295 0.11 -21.70 1.29
CA GLU A 295 1.07 -21.90 2.38
C GLU A 295 0.66 -21.18 3.67
N THR A 296 0.18 -19.95 3.54
CA THR A 296 -0.12 -19.09 4.69
C THR A 296 -1.54 -19.23 5.22
N GLY A 297 -2.46 -19.77 4.40
CA GLY A 297 -3.89 -19.85 4.71
C GLY A 297 -4.62 -18.50 4.58
N TYR A 298 -3.94 -17.43 4.17
CA TYR A 298 -4.55 -16.14 3.86
C TYR A 298 -4.89 -16.04 2.38
N GLY A 299 -5.88 -15.22 2.05
CA GLY A 299 -6.21 -14.85 0.68
C GLY A 299 -6.26 -13.34 0.46
N PRO A 300 -6.56 -12.90 -0.78
CA PRO A 300 -6.64 -11.50 -1.16
C PRO A 300 -7.53 -10.63 -0.26
N LYS A 301 -8.60 -11.23 0.29
CA LYS A 301 -9.58 -10.54 1.15
C LYS A 301 -9.08 -10.25 2.58
N ASP A 302 -8.00 -10.91 3.00
CA ASP A 302 -7.43 -10.73 4.34
C ASP A 302 -6.41 -9.59 4.38
N ILE A 303 -5.99 -9.09 3.21
CA ILE A 303 -4.92 -8.10 3.05
C ILE A 303 -5.52 -6.70 3.21
N ASP A 304 -4.88 -5.86 4.01
CA ASP A 304 -5.33 -4.48 4.25
C ASP A 304 -4.54 -3.46 3.43
N VAL A 305 -3.24 -3.70 3.26
CA VAL A 305 -2.29 -2.78 2.62
C VAL A 305 -1.34 -3.50 1.68
N ILE A 306 -1.06 -2.91 0.53
CA ILE A 306 -0.25 -3.51 -0.52
C ILE A 306 0.82 -2.51 -0.98
N GLU A 307 2.06 -2.96 -1.12
CA GLU A 307 3.08 -2.28 -1.91
C GLU A 307 3.45 -3.19 -3.08
N LEU A 308 3.09 -2.80 -4.29
CA LEU A 308 3.30 -3.58 -5.51
C LEU A 308 4.20 -2.85 -6.51
N HIS A 309 4.59 -3.56 -7.56
CA HIS A 309 5.55 -3.09 -8.55
C HIS A 309 4.91 -2.26 -9.69
N ASP A 310 4.54 -1.02 -9.41
CA ASP A 310 3.96 -0.08 -10.38
C ASP A 310 5.05 0.65 -11.21
N CYS A 311 6.00 -0.07 -11.83
CA CYS A 311 7.00 0.55 -12.69
C CYS A 311 6.37 1.40 -13.82
N PHE A 312 5.19 0.96 -14.27
CA PHE A 312 4.25 1.69 -15.10
C PHE A 312 2.80 1.39 -14.66
N ALA A 313 1.87 2.32 -14.90
CA ALA A 313 0.45 2.11 -14.58
C ALA A 313 -0.16 0.82 -15.19
N PRO A 314 0.17 0.41 -16.44
CA PRO A 314 -0.15 -0.90 -16.96
C PRO A 314 0.18 -2.09 -16.06
N ASN A 315 1.38 -2.10 -15.46
CA ASN A 315 1.83 -3.23 -14.65
C ASN A 315 1.01 -3.35 -13.36
N GLU A 316 0.66 -2.22 -12.73
CA GLU A 316 -0.20 -2.21 -11.56
C GLU A 316 -1.60 -2.76 -11.88
N LEU A 317 -2.20 -2.33 -13.00
CA LEU A 317 -3.52 -2.81 -13.43
C LEU A 317 -3.55 -4.33 -13.59
N ILE A 318 -2.59 -4.87 -14.35
CA ILE A 318 -2.47 -6.30 -14.65
C ILE A 318 -2.15 -7.10 -13.38
N THR A 319 -1.33 -6.53 -12.49
CA THR A 319 -0.98 -7.15 -11.21
C THR A 319 -2.20 -7.36 -10.31
N TYR A 320 -3.21 -6.47 -10.31
CA TYR A 320 -4.42 -6.65 -9.49
C TYR A 320 -5.10 -7.99 -9.77
N GLU A 321 -5.10 -8.42 -11.03
CA GLU A 321 -5.69 -9.68 -11.48
C GLU A 321 -4.74 -10.85 -11.17
N ALA A 322 -3.44 -10.68 -11.42
CA ALA A 322 -2.43 -11.70 -11.15
C ALA A 322 -2.36 -12.10 -9.66
N ILE A 323 -2.42 -11.13 -8.74
CA ILE A 323 -2.46 -11.43 -7.30
C ILE A 323 -3.88 -11.76 -6.80
N GLY A 324 -4.89 -11.72 -7.67
CA GLY A 324 -6.24 -12.18 -7.35
C GLY A 324 -7.12 -11.19 -6.55
N LEU A 325 -6.85 -9.89 -6.61
CA LEU A 325 -7.74 -8.87 -6.01
C LEU A 325 -9.09 -8.78 -6.73
N CYS A 326 -9.09 -9.10 -8.03
CA CYS A 326 -10.29 -9.19 -8.85
C CYS A 326 -10.15 -10.30 -9.90
N PRO A 327 -11.26 -10.78 -10.48
CA PRO A 327 -11.21 -11.70 -11.61
C PRO A 327 -10.47 -11.11 -12.82
N LEU A 328 -9.92 -11.97 -13.68
CA LEU A 328 -9.29 -11.58 -14.95
C LEU A 328 -10.23 -10.70 -15.79
N GLY A 329 -9.70 -9.56 -16.28
CA GLY A 329 -10.44 -8.55 -17.02
C GLY A 329 -11.31 -7.60 -16.19
N LYS A 330 -11.25 -7.65 -14.85
CA LYS A 330 -12.09 -6.84 -13.94
C LYS A 330 -11.32 -5.76 -13.18
N ALA A 331 -10.04 -5.54 -13.48
CA ALA A 331 -9.25 -4.48 -12.85
C ALA A 331 -9.84 -3.07 -13.07
N GLY A 332 -10.38 -2.78 -14.26
CA GLY A 332 -11.05 -1.49 -14.53
C GLY A 332 -12.20 -1.19 -13.57
N GLU A 333 -13.02 -2.20 -13.23
CA GLU A 333 -14.12 -2.05 -12.28
C GLU A 333 -13.62 -1.86 -10.85
N LEU A 334 -12.51 -2.52 -10.46
CA LEU A 334 -11.86 -2.30 -9.17
C LEU A 334 -11.40 -0.84 -9.03
N ILE A 335 -10.78 -0.30 -10.07
CA ILE A 335 -10.31 1.08 -10.13
C ILE A 335 -11.49 2.06 -10.08
N ASP A 336 -12.55 1.82 -10.85
CA ASP A 336 -13.73 2.71 -10.88
C ASP A 336 -14.46 2.78 -9.54
N ARG A 337 -14.42 1.71 -8.74
CA ARG A 337 -14.97 1.70 -7.37
C ARG A 337 -14.06 2.38 -6.33
N GLY A 338 -12.82 2.71 -6.69
CA GLY A 338 -11.83 3.19 -5.73
C GLY A 338 -11.39 2.11 -4.73
N ASP A 339 -11.50 0.83 -5.10
CA ASP A 339 -11.14 -0.30 -4.21
C ASP A 339 -9.62 -0.37 -3.94
N ASN A 340 -8.79 0.47 -4.59
CA ASN A 340 -7.32 0.51 -4.51
C ASN A 340 -6.75 1.73 -3.75
N THR A 341 -7.58 2.48 -3.01
CA THR A 341 -7.16 3.66 -2.24
C THR A 341 -7.80 3.71 -0.85
N TYR A 342 -7.51 4.74 -0.07
CA TYR A 342 -8.09 4.97 1.25
C TYR A 342 -9.61 5.03 1.19
N GLY A 343 -10.28 4.27 2.07
CA GLY A 343 -11.73 4.10 2.06
C GLY A 343 -12.23 2.99 1.13
N GLY A 344 -11.37 2.47 0.26
CA GLY A 344 -11.62 1.28 -0.55
C GLY A 344 -11.37 -0.03 0.21
N LYS A 345 -11.34 -1.15 -0.53
CA LYS A 345 -11.03 -2.49 0.02
C LYS A 345 -9.57 -2.67 0.39
N TRP A 346 -8.67 -2.18 -0.46
CA TRP A 346 -7.22 -2.26 -0.27
C TRP A 346 -6.61 -0.88 -0.41
N VAL A 347 -5.69 -0.53 0.48
CA VAL A 347 -4.83 0.63 0.23
C VAL A 347 -3.59 0.16 -0.50
N ILE A 348 -3.52 0.47 -1.80
CA ILE A 348 -2.42 0.03 -2.68
C ILE A 348 -1.46 1.17 -2.92
N ASN A 349 -0.18 0.91 -2.65
CA ASN A 349 0.94 1.83 -2.73
C ASN A 349 0.70 3.10 -1.90
N PRO A 350 0.46 3.00 -0.57
CA PRO A 350 0.30 4.19 0.29
C PRO A 350 1.53 5.10 0.26
N SER A 351 2.71 4.58 -0.13
CA SER A 351 3.92 5.37 -0.32
C SER A 351 3.92 6.26 -1.58
N GLY A 352 2.94 6.10 -2.47
CA GLY A 352 2.92 6.70 -3.80
C GLY A 352 3.55 5.84 -4.91
N GLY A 353 4.00 4.63 -4.57
CA GLY A 353 4.47 3.63 -5.54
C GLY A 353 5.73 4.07 -6.31
N LEU A 354 6.22 3.22 -7.19
CA LEU A 354 7.34 3.53 -8.08
C LEU A 354 7.02 4.73 -8.97
N ILE A 355 5.75 4.91 -9.38
CA ILE A 355 5.32 6.04 -10.23
C ILE A 355 5.71 7.40 -9.62
N SER A 356 5.62 7.55 -8.30
CA SER A 356 5.85 8.85 -7.64
C SER A 356 7.08 8.85 -6.75
N LYS A 357 7.27 7.78 -5.97
CA LYS A 357 8.43 7.59 -5.07
C LYS A 357 9.72 7.54 -5.86
N GLY A 358 9.64 6.98 -7.07
CA GLY A 358 10.79 6.69 -7.90
C GLY A 358 11.30 5.27 -7.72
N HIS A 359 12.18 4.87 -8.64
CA HIS A 359 12.58 3.48 -8.80
C HIS A 359 14.10 3.28 -8.88
N PRO A 360 14.87 3.45 -7.78
CA PRO A 360 16.21 2.90 -7.68
C PRO A 360 16.07 1.37 -7.64
N ILE A 361 16.52 0.72 -8.71
CA ILE A 361 16.19 -0.67 -9.03
C ILE A 361 16.53 -1.61 -7.88
N GLY A 362 17.79 -1.62 -7.42
CA GLY A 362 18.21 -2.43 -6.28
C GLY A 362 17.49 -2.12 -4.97
N ALA A 363 17.15 -0.86 -4.70
CA ALA A 363 16.53 -0.43 -3.45
C ALA A 363 15.03 -0.74 -3.34
N THR A 364 14.34 -0.86 -4.47
CA THR A 364 12.87 -0.83 -4.52
C THR A 364 12.22 -1.93 -3.69
N GLY A 365 12.66 -3.17 -3.84
CA GLY A 365 12.11 -4.30 -3.09
C GLY A 365 12.29 -4.15 -1.57
N VAL A 366 13.42 -3.57 -1.13
CA VAL A 366 13.64 -3.31 0.30
C VAL A 366 12.82 -2.11 0.77
N ALA A 367 12.66 -1.07 -0.04
CA ALA A 367 11.83 0.10 0.28
C ALA A 367 10.34 -0.25 0.43
N GLN A 368 9.85 -1.25 -0.31
CA GLN A 368 8.50 -1.80 -0.07
C GLN A 368 8.41 -2.45 1.32
N VAL A 369 9.42 -3.22 1.75
CA VAL A 369 9.49 -3.78 3.12
C VAL A 369 9.50 -2.67 4.16
N VAL A 370 10.21 -1.56 3.92
CA VAL A 370 10.25 -0.39 4.81
C VAL A 370 8.83 0.18 5.01
N GLU A 371 8.11 0.48 3.92
CA GLU A 371 6.75 1.04 4.02
C GLU A 371 5.79 0.06 4.70
N LEU A 372 5.75 -1.21 4.29
CA LEU A 372 4.82 -2.20 4.86
C LEU A 372 5.12 -2.46 6.35
N SER A 373 6.40 -2.50 6.73
CA SER A 373 6.78 -2.63 8.14
C SER A 373 6.31 -1.42 8.94
N ASN A 374 6.48 -0.20 8.41
CA ASN A 374 6.03 1.01 9.09
C ASN A 374 4.51 1.12 9.16
N GLN A 375 3.77 0.67 8.13
CA GLN A 375 2.30 0.61 8.16
C GLN A 375 1.81 -0.31 9.28
N LEU A 376 2.37 -1.53 9.38
CA LEU A 376 2.01 -2.50 10.42
C LEU A 376 2.43 -2.05 11.83
N ARG A 377 3.45 -1.18 11.93
CA ARG A 377 3.94 -0.60 13.19
C ARG A 377 3.25 0.71 13.57
N GLY A 378 2.34 1.24 12.74
CA GLY A 378 1.65 2.50 13.02
C GLY A 378 2.52 3.76 12.83
N LYS A 379 3.57 3.68 12.00
CA LYS A 379 4.60 4.73 11.84
C LYS A 379 4.46 5.57 10.55
N CYS A 380 3.34 5.49 9.84
CA CYS A 380 3.19 6.14 8.52
C CYS A 380 2.50 7.51 8.54
N GLY A 381 2.19 8.07 9.72
CA GLY A 381 1.62 9.42 9.85
C GLY A 381 0.35 9.60 9.01
N LYS A 382 0.31 10.62 8.14
CA LYS A 382 -0.84 10.86 7.24
C LYS A 382 -1.10 9.74 6.23
N ARG A 383 -0.11 8.89 5.96
CA ARG A 383 -0.24 7.73 5.05
C ARG A 383 -0.73 6.48 5.79
N GLN A 384 -0.92 6.54 7.11
CA GLN A 384 -1.27 5.37 7.90
C GLN A 384 -2.59 4.76 7.42
N VAL A 385 -2.55 3.47 7.05
CA VAL A 385 -3.73 2.67 6.77
C VAL A 385 -4.38 2.29 8.12
N PRO A 386 -5.64 2.68 8.36
CA PRO A 386 -6.30 2.37 9.63
C PRO A 386 -6.44 0.85 9.83
N ASN A 387 -6.06 0.37 11.02
CA ASN A 387 -6.21 -1.03 11.43
C ASN A 387 -5.52 -2.07 10.53
N ALA A 388 -4.49 -1.69 9.78
CA ALA A 388 -3.73 -2.64 8.96
C ALA A 388 -3.12 -3.76 9.83
N LYS A 389 -3.43 -5.01 9.49
CA LYS A 389 -2.99 -6.22 10.20
C LYS A 389 -2.23 -7.17 9.30
N LEU A 390 -2.57 -7.21 8.02
CA LEU A 390 -1.87 -8.00 7.01
C LEU A 390 -1.45 -7.11 5.84
N ALA A 391 -0.17 -7.11 5.55
CA ALA A 391 0.40 -6.42 4.41
C ALA A 391 0.88 -7.41 3.34
N MET A 392 0.78 -7.03 2.07
CA MET A 392 1.35 -7.80 0.96
C MET A 392 2.36 -6.98 0.16
N GLN A 393 3.48 -7.60 -0.17
CA GLN A 393 4.46 -7.06 -1.12
C GLN A 393 4.36 -7.79 -2.45
N HIS A 394 4.56 -7.06 -3.54
CA HIS A 394 4.83 -7.59 -4.88
C HIS A 394 6.00 -6.82 -5.54
N ASN A 395 7.03 -7.53 -5.99
CA ASN A 395 8.18 -6.98 -6.72
C ASN A 395 8.56 -7.90 -7.88
N ILE A 396 8.71 -7.37 -9.09
CA ILE A 396 9.07 -8.14 -10.28
C ILE A 396 10.19 -7.46 -11.07
N GLY A 397 11.03 -8.24 -11.74
CA GLY A 397 12.02 -7.80 -12.72
C GLY A 397 11.97 -8.65 -13.99
N ILE A 398 11.91 -8.00 -15.16
CA ILE A 398 11.87 -8.67 -16.47
C ILE A 398 13.19 -9.37 -16.79
N GLY A 399 13.11 -10.47 -17.53
CA GLY A 399 14.21 -11.40 -17.80
C GLY A 399 14.30 -12.53 -16.77
N GLY A 400 13.62 -12.38 -15.63
CA GLY A 400 14.07 -12.99 -14.40
C GLY A 400 12.97 -13.44 -13.45
N ALA A 401 12.69 -12.62 -12.44
CA ALA A 401 12.09 -13.09 -11.19
C ALA A 401 10.99 -12.18 -10.65
N GLY A 402 10.00 -12.81 -10.03
CA GLY A 402 8.93 -12.20 -9.26
C GLY A 402 9.00 -12.65 -7.81
N VAL A 403 8.68 -11.73 -6.89
CA VAL A 403 8.63 -11.97 -5.45
C VAL A 403 7.32 -11.46 -4.88
N VAL A 404 6.63 -12.32 -4.13
CA VAL A 404 5.46 -11.96 -3.33
C VAL A 404 5.67 -12.35 -1.87
N ALA A 405 5.21 -11.52 -0.95
CA ALA A 405 5.40 -11.73 0.48
C ALA A 405 4.24 -11.20 1.29
N MET A 406 4.01 -11.80 2.47
CA MET A 406 3.02 -11.36 3.44
C MET A 406 3.64 -11.06 4.79
N TYR A 407 3.18 -9.98 5.42
CA TYR A 407 3.74 -9.46 6.67
C TYR A 407 2.67 -9.22 7.73
N LYS A 408 2.98 -9.52 8.99
CA LYS A 408 2.12 -9.23 10.16
C LYS A 408 2.96 -8.79 11.35
N LEU A 409 2.42 -7.94 12.22
CA LEU A 409 3.10 -7.59 13.47
C LEU A 409 3.09 -8.81 14.44
N ALA A 410 4.26 -9.19 14.94
CA ALA A 410 4.47 -10.44 15.70
C ALA A 410 3.69 -10.51 17.03
N GLY A 411 3.41 -9.37 17.65
CA GLY A 411 2.70 -9.28 18.93
C GLY A 411 1.18 -9.25 18.85
N GLY A 412 0.60 -9.37 17.64
CA GLY A 412 -0.70 -8.76 17.36
C GLY A 412 -0.57 -7.24 17.37
N ALA A 413 -1.48 -6.53 16.68
CA ALA A 413 -1.38 -5.08 16.55
C ALA A 413 -1.15 -4.41 17.92
N VAL A 414 -0.08 -3.64 18.05
CA VAL A 414 0.05 -2.71 19.16
C VAL A 414 -1.12 -1.74 19.01
N SER A 415 -2.09 -1.85 19.90
CA SER A 415 -3.05 -0.77 20.09
C SER A 415 -2.23 0.45 20.52
N ALA A 416 -2.01 1.38 19.59
CA ALA A 416 -1.84 2.76 20.00
C ALA A 416 -3.10 3.15 20.79
N ALA A 417 -2.90 3.80 21.93
CA ALA A 417 -3.90 4.04 22.95
C ALA A 417 -5.25 4.57 22.42
N GLY A 418 -6.34 3.99 22.92
CA GLY A 418 -7.71 4.45 22.70
C GLY A 418 -8.69 3.28 22.60
N ALA A 419 -9.20 2.83 23.74
CA ALA A 419 -10.14 1.70 23.83
C ALA A 419 -11.32 1.84 22.86
N ALA A 420 -11.54 0.81 22.02
CA ALA A 420 -12.78 0.59 21.29
C ALA A 420 -13.48 -0.66 21.87
N PRO A 421 -14.78 -0.62 22.22
CA PRO A 421 -15.54 -1.83 22.45
C PRO A 421 -16.16 -2.33 21.12
N ALA A 422 -16.06 -3.65 20.95
CA ALA A 422 -16.90 -4.58 20.19
C ALA A 422 -17.59 -4.13 18.88
N ARG A 423 -17.13 -4.77 17.78
CA ARG A 423 -17.80 -5.15 16.52
C ARG A 423 -19.22 -4.58 16.29
N ALA A 424 -19.37 -3.75 15.25
CA ALA A 424 -20.62 -3.50 14.53
C ALA A 424 -20.40 -3.63 13.01
N ALA A 425 -21.43 -4.12 12.30
CA ALA A 425 -21.45 -4.50 10.89
C ALA A 425 -21.32 -3.28 9.93
N PRO A 426 -20.93 -3.49 8.64
CA PRO A 426 -20.53 -2.39 7.75
C PRO A 426 -21.73 -1.59 7.21
N SER A 427 -21.59 -0.26 7.15
CA SER A 427 -22.49 0.64 6.42
C SER A 427 -21.67 1.51 5.46
N GLY A 428 -22.10 1.62 4.20
CA GLY A 428 -21.34 2.37 3.20
C GLY A 428 -22.01 2.53 1.84
N GLY A 429 -23.29 2.92 1.81
CA GLY A 429 -23.90 3.62 0.65
C GLY A 429 -24.09 5.10 1.00
N SER A 430 -24.11 6.02 0.03
CA SER A 430 -24.40 7.45 0.27
C SER A 430 -25.87 7.66 0.62
N LEU A 431 -26.17 8.51 1.62
CA LEU A 431 -27.52 8.94 1.98
C LEU A 431 -27.73 10.41 1.60
N GLN A 432 -28.96 10.81 1.28
CA GLN A 432 -29.29 12.22 1.01
C GLN A 432 -29.07 13.09 2.26
N SER A 433 -29.33 12.53 3.45
CA SER A 433 -29.05 13.18 4.74
C SER A 433 -27.58 13.49 5.00
N ASP A 434 -26.63 12.93 4.24
CA ASP A 434 -25.20 13.26 4.35
C ASP A 434 -24.96 14.76 4.09
N ALA A 435 -25.68 15.35 3.13
CA ALA A 435 -25.55 16.77 2.79
C ALA A 435 -26.09 17.67 3.91
N VAL A 436 -27.21 17.30 4.52
CA VAL A 436 -27.79 18.06 5.64
C VAL A 436 -26.88 17.99 6.87
N MET A 437 -26.25 16.85 7.12
CA MET A 437 -25.30 16.69 8.23
C MET A 437 -24.01 17.50 8.03
N ALA A 438 -23.51 17.58 6.79
CA ALA A 438 -22.39 18.45 6.45
C ALA A 438 -22.73 19.94 6.68
N GLU A 439 -23.96 20.35 6.36
CA GLU A 439 -24.42 21.71 6.61
C GLU A 439 -24.60 22.01 8.10
N ILE A 440 -25.17 21.08 8.87
CA ILE A 440 -25.26 21.22 10.33
C ILE A 440 -23.85 21.39 10.93
N LYS A 441 -22.85 20.63 10.44
CA LYS A 441 -21.46 20.75 10.85
C LYS A 441 -20.87 22.15 10.60
N ASP A 442 -21.12 22.71 9.42
CA ASP A 442 -20.68 24.08 9.09
C ASP A 442 -21.35 25.11 9.99
N ARG A 443 -22.68 24.99 10.19
CA ARG A 443 -23.45 25.98 10.94
C ARG A 443 -23.13 25.98 12.42
N VAL A 444 -22.99 24.80 13.05
CA VAL A 444 -22.67 24.75 14.49
C VAL A 444 -21.25 25.24 14.78
N THR A 445 -20.36 25.25 13.79
CA THR A 445 -18.99 25.79 13.94
C THR A 445 -18.90 27.28 13.60
N THR A 446 -19.76 27.81 12.74
CA THR A 446 -19.71 29.20 12.26
C THR A 446 -20.75 30.14 12.92
N GLU A 447 -21.93 29.66 13.30
CA GLU A 447 -23.03 30.46 13.86
C GLU A 447 -23.04 30.41 15.41
N LYS A 448 -22.26 31.29 16.07
CA LYS A 448 -22.19 31.32 17.56
C LYS A 448 -23.55 31.52 18.24
N GLU A 449 -24.47 32.26 17.62
CA GLU A 449 -25.83 32.47 18.14
C GLU A 449 -26.72 31.21 18.04
N LEU A 450 -26.45 30.32 17.08
CA LEU A 450 -27.14 29.02 16.98
C LEU A 450 -26.79 28.13 18.17
N LEU A 451 -25.50 28.07 18.54
CA LEU A 451 -25.04 27.31 19.71
C LEU A 451 -25.65 27.85 21.02
N LYS A 452 -25.76 29.17 21.17
CA LYS A 452 -26.41 29.79 22.33
C LYS A 452 -27.90 29.41 22.42
N LYS A 453 -28.61 29.40 21.30
CA LYS A 453 -30.05 29.05 21.25
C LYS A 453 -30.30 27.54 21.43
N ALA A 454 -29.49 26.67 20.81
CA ALA A 454 -29.64 25.22 20.96
C ALA A 454 -29.22 24.74 22.37
N GLY A 455 -28.19 25.37 22.95
CA GLY A 455 -27.61 24.98 24.23
C GLY A 455 -26.96 23.59 24.19
N PRO A 456 -26.45 23.11 25.34
CA PRO A 456 -25.70 21.84 25.41
C PRO A 456 -26.59 20.63 25.09
N LEU A 457 -26.23 19.88 24.06
CA LEU A 457 -26.96 18.70 23.57
C LEU A 457 -26.01 17.71 22.89
N VAL A 458 -26.15 16.41 23.19
CA VAL A 458 -25.54 15.33 22.41
C VAL A 458 -26.65 14.44 21.86
N VAL A 459 -26.86 14.45 20.55
CA VAL A 459 -27.88 13.65 19.88
C VAL A 459 -27.26 12.74 18.84
N ARG A 460 -27.73 11.49 18.76
CA ARG A 460 -27.40 10.55 17.71
C ARG A 460 -28.60 10.33 16.80
N PHE A 461 -28.43 10.60 15.52
CA PHE A 461 -29.39 10.26 14.48
C PHE A 461 -29.04 8.92 13.87
N ILE A 462 -30.02 8.01 13.82
CA ILE A 462 -29.91 6.68 13.20
C ILE A 462 -30.80 6.74 11.95
N VAL A 463 -30.17 6.87 10.78
CA VAL A 463 -30.86 7.14 9.52
C VAL A 463 -30.81 5.91 8.61
N SER A 464 -31.98 5.40 8.22
CA SER A 464 -32.11 4.24 7.32
C SER A 464 -32.44 4.65 5.89
N GLY A 465 -31.66 4.18 4.91
CA GLY A 465 -31.91 4.40 3.47
C GLY A 465 -32.70 3.28 2.81
N ALA A 466 -33.16 3.52 1.58
CA ALA A 466 -34.04 2.61 0.83
C ALA A 466 -33.43 1.22 0.52
N ASN A 467 -32.10 1.12 0.46
CA ASN A 467 -31.37 -0.11 0.13
C ASN A 467 -30.92 -0.91 1.39
N GLY A 468 -31.57 -0.71 2.53
CA GLY A 468 -31.21 -1.37 3.80
C GLY A 468 -29.95 -0.80 4.48
N GLN A 469 -29.33 0.24 3.92
CA GLN A 469 -28.22 0.94 4.57
C GLN A 469 -28.70 1.72 5.80
N THR A 470 -27.92 1.73 6.87
CA THR A 470 -28.18 2.56 8.06
C THR A 470 -26.93 3.34 8.42
N LYS A 471 -27.05 4.64 8.64
CA LYS A 471 -25.95 5.50 9.10
C LYS A 471 -26.27 6.16 10.42
N ASN A 472 -25.27 6.26 11.28
CA ASN A 472 -25.37 6.89 12.58
C ASN A 472 -24.57 8.20 12.59
N TRP A 473 -25.23 9.31 12.91
CA TRP A 473 -24.61 10.62 13.00
C TRP A 473 -24.70 11.14 14.43
N LEU A 474 -23.58 11.58 15.00
CA LEU A 474 -23.54 12.26 16.29
C LEU A 474 -23.45 13.77 16.06
N VAL A 475 -24.33 14.52 16.72
CA VAL A 475 -24.27 15.98 16.87
C VAL A 475 -24.03 16.27 18.34
N ASP A 476 -22.83 16.70 18.68
CA ASP A 476 -22.39 17.06 20.03
C ASP A 476 -22.11 18.57 20.10
N LEU A 477 -23.07 19.29 20.69
CA LEU A 477 -23.00 20.72 20.98
C LEU A 477 -22.48 21.03 22.39
N LYS A 478 -22.11 20.00 23.17
CA LYS A 478 -21.46 20.19 24.48
C LYS A 478 -19.96 20.34 24.35
N SER A 479 -19.37 19.66 23.38
CA SER A 479 -17.95 19.75 23.08
C SER A 479 -17.57 21.15 22.57
N SER A 480 -16.36 21.60 22.93
CA SER A 480 -15.77 22.85 22.43
C SER A 480 -14.42 22.52 21.79
N PRO A 481 -14.30 22.50 20.45
CA PRO A 481 -15.33 22.86 19.46
C PRO A 481 -16.47 21.82 19.37
N PRO A 482 -17.68 22.23 18.91
CA PRO A 482 -18.78 21.30 18.70
C PRO A 482 -18.45 20.28 17.60
N PHE A 483 -18.96 19.05 17.75
CA PHE A 483 -18.66 17.94 16.86
C PHE A 483 -19.92 17.48 16.11
N VAL A 484 -19.80 17.29 14.79
CA VAL A 484 -20.83 16.67 13.96
C VAL A 484 -20.14 15.67 13.03
N GLY A 485 -20.51 14.40 13.14
CA GLY A 485 -19.89 13.32 12.37
C GLY A 485 -20.27 11.94 12.87
N HIS A 486 -19.65 10.91 12.31
CA HIS A 486 -19.86 9.52 12.73
C HIS A 486 -19.07 9.24 14.02
N ASN A 487 -19.78 8.86 15.09
CA ASN A 487 -19.17 8.44 16.34
C ASN A 487 -20.13 7.52 17.11
N ASP A 488 -20.03 6.23 16.85
CA ASP A 488 -20.89 5.20 17.45
C ASP A 488 -20.56 4.89 18.93
N SER A 489 -19.38 5.32 19.40
CA SER A 489 -18.91 5.06 20.77
C SER A 489 -19.26 6.19 21.76
N ALA A 490 -19.69 7.36 21.28
CA ALA A 490 -20.13 8.45 22.12
C ALA A 490 -21.51 8.18 22.75
N LYS A 491 -21.65 8.48 24.05
CA LYS A 491 -22.94 8.43 24.74
C LYS A 491 -23.81 9.61 24.30
N ALA A 492 -24.82 9.35 23.48
CA ALA A 492 -25.87 10.31 23.17
C ALA A 492 -26.87 10.44 24.32
N GLU A 493 -27.36 11.66 24.56
CA GLU A 493 -28.45 11.93 25.51
C GLU A 493 -29.82 11.66 24.88
N LEU A 494 -29.85 11.58 23.55
CA LEU A 494 -31.02 11.43 22.71
C LEU A 494 -30.64 10.62 21.46
N ASP A 495 -31.35 9.53 21.20
CA ASP A 495 -31.32 8.79 19.95
C ASP A 495 -32.56 9.13 19.13
N VAL A 496 -32.37 9.50 17.86
CA VAL A 496 -33.43 9.85 16.91
C VAL A 496 -33.32 8.91 15.72
N THR A 497 -34.28 8.00 15.55
CA THR A 497 -34.31 7.02 14.46
C THR A 497 -35.37 7.41 13.43
N LEU A 498 -34.99 7.49 12.15
CA LEU A 498 -35.85 7.89 11.05
C LEU A 498 -35.32 7.40 9.70
N SER A 499 -36.16 7.40 8.66
CA SER A 499 -35.70 7.12 7.29
C SER A 499 -34.99 8.35 6.70
N ASP A 500 -34.13 8.11 5.71
CA ASP A 500 -33.45 9.16 4.94
C ASP A 500 -34.45 10.13 4.30
N GLU A 501 -35.52 9.59 3.73
CA GLU A 501 -36.63 10.38 3.18
C GLU A 501 -37.30 11.28 4.23
N THR A 502 -37.60 10.73 5.41
CA THR A 502 -38.20 11.50 6.52
C THR A 502 -37.25 12.60 6.98
N PHE A 503 -35.95 12.30 7.05
CA PHE A 503 -34.91 13.27 7.39
C PHE A 503 -34.91 14.45 6.41
N MET A 504 -34.96 14.17 5.11
CA MET A 504 -34.99 15.20 4.07
C MET A 504 -36.29 16.02 4.09
N GLN A 505 -37.44 15.41 4.34
CA GLN A 505 -38.71 16.13 4.50
C GLN A 505 -38.69 17.08 5.70
N MET A 506 -38.04 16.68 6.81
CA MET A 506 -37.86 17.54 7.97
C MET A 506 -36.92 18.70 7.68
N ALA A 507 -35.78 18.43 7.03
CA ALA A 507 -34.81 19.45 6.62
C ALA A 507 -35.40 20.47 5.64
N ALA A 508 -36.25 20.02 4.71
CA ALA A 508 -36.96 20.88 3.77
C ALA A 508 -38.18 21.61 4.38
N GLY A 509 -38.51 21.36 5.65
CA GLY A 509 -39.67 21.96 6.33
C GLY A 509 -41.03 21.46 5.86
N LYS A 510 -41.07 20.36 5.10
CA LYS A 510 -42.30 19.73 4.60
C LYS A 510 -43.07 19.02 5.71
N ILE A 511 -42.38 18.58 6.77
CA ILE A 511 -42.97 18.01 7.97
C ILE A 511 -42.25 18.52 9.22
N LYS A 512 -43.01 18.87 10.26
CA LYS A 512 -42.42 19.28 11.54
C LYS A 512 -41.99 18.05 12.36
N PRO A 513 -40.91 18.12 13.17
CA PRO A 513 -40.42 16.97 13.94
C PRO A 513 -41.44 16.34 14.89
N ASP A 514 -42.30 17.14 15.50
CA ASP A 514 -43.41 16.70 16.37
C ASP A 514 -44.49 15.93 15.58
N GLN A 515 -44.84 16.42 14.39
CA GLN A 515 -45.76 15.72 13.49
C GLN A 515 -45.19 14.38 13.00
N ALA A 516 -43.89 14.35 12.66
CA ALA A 516 -43.23 13.13 12.22
C ALA A 516 -43.12 12.09 13.36
N PHE A 517 -42.93 12.54 14.60
CA PHE A 517 -42.97 11.70 15.79
C PHE A 517 -44.37 11.13 16.04
N MET A 518 -45.41 11.97 16.00
CA MET A 518 -46.80 11.54 16.21
C MET A 518 -47.29 10.55 15.14
N LYS A 519 -46.78 10.66 13.90
CA LYS A 519 -47.04 9.72 12.80
C LYS A 519 -46.19 8.44 12.87
N GLY A 520 -45.33 8.29 13.87
CA GLY A 520 -44.43 7.14 14.02
C GLY A 520 -43.28 7.07 13.01
N GLN A 521 -43.06 8.13 12.22
CA GLN A 521 -41.99 8.22 11.22
C GLN A 521 -40.63 8.56 11.85
N VAL A 522 -40.65 9.18 13.04
CA VAL A 522 -39.48 9.43 13.87
C VAL A 522 -39.67 8.72 15.21
N LYS A 523 -38.68 7.95 15.63
CA LYS A 523 -38.62 7.37 16.97
C LYS A 523 -37.57 8.10 17.79
N VAL A 524 -37.92 8.49 19.01
CA VAL A 524 -37.03 9.20 19.92
C VAL A 524 -36.85 8.36 21.18
N LYS A 525 -35.60 8.10 21.57
CA LYS A 525 -35.25 7.37 22.78
C LYS A 525 -34.22 8.17 23.58
N GLY A 526 -34.46 8.39 24.87
CA GLY A 526 -33.58 9.21 25.72
C GLY A 526 -34.34 10.37 26.37
N ASN A 527 -33.65 11.49 26.62
CA ASN A 527 -34.24 12.63 27.32
C ASN A 527 -35.19 13.43 26.41
N ILE A 528 -36.49 13.10 26.44
CA ILE A 528 -37.53 13.70 25.59
C ILE A 528 -37.62 15.23 25.74
N ALA A 529 -37.36 15.79 26.92
CA ALA A 529 -37.35 17.25 27.09
C ALA A 529 -36.30 17.95 26.22
N LYS A 530 -35.20 17.25 25.88
CA LYS A 530 -34.17 17.74 24.96
C LYS A 530 -34.54 17.58 23.49
N ALA A 531 -35.52 16.74 23.14
CA ALA A 531 -35.97 16.56 21.76
C ALA A 531 -36.57 17.84 21.15
N MET A 532 -37.15 18.72 21.99
CA MET A 532 -37.65 20.03 21.55
C MET A 532 -36.55 20.94 20.97
N LYS A 533 -35.28 20.71 21.34
CA LYS A 533 -34.13 21.48 20.82
C LYS A 533 -33.73 21.09 19.40
N LEU A 534 -34.20 19.93 18.90
CA LEU A 534 -33.97 19.50 17.52
C LEU A 534 -34.51 20.50 16.50
N GLN A 535 -35.63 21.16 16.82
CA GLN A 535 -36.24 22.18 15.97
C GLN A 535 -35.31 23.38 15.74
N THR A 536 -34.40 23.66 16.68
CA THR A 536 -33.44 24.77 16.55
C THR A 536 -32.32 24.43 15.58
N ILE A 537 -31.85 23.17 15.59
CA ILE A 537 -30.73 22.70 14.75
C ILE A 537 -31.22 22.39 13.33
N LEU A 538 -32.39 21.75 13.21
CA LEU A 538 -33.02 21.36 11.95
C LEU A 538 -33.98 22.43 11.40
N ASN A 539 -33.85 23.70 11.79
CA ASN A 539 -34.75 24.74 11.31
C ASN A 539 -34.55 24.96 9.78
N PRO A 540 -35.56 24.67 8.95
CA PRO A 540 -35.46 24.76 7.49
C PRO A 540 -35.12 26.16 6.99
N SER A 541 -35.62 27.19 7.66
CA SER A 541 -35.36 28.60 7.29
C SER A 541 -33.91 29.02 7.48
N MET A 542 -33.11 28.22 8.18
CA MET A 542 -31.69 28.47 8.43
C MET A 542 -30.77 27.50 7.66
N LEU A 543 -31.32 26.57 6.88
CA LEU A 543 -30.54 25.76 5.95
C LEU A 543 -30.42 26.50 4.61
N LYS A 544 -29.18 26.76 4.18
CA LYS A 544 -28.78 27.40 2.93
C LYS A 544 -29.14 26.54 1.72
N MET A 545 -29.23 25.22 1.87
CA MET A 545 -29.79 24.36 0.83
C MET A 545 -31.30 24.64 0.67
N LYS A 546 -31.70 25.18 -0.48
CA LYS A 546 -33.07 25.01 -0.97
C LYS A 546 -33.21 23.56 -1.45
N LEU A 547 -33.72 22.70 -0.56
CA LEU A 547 -34.06 21.30 -0.84
C LEU A 547 -35.33 21.14 -1.67
#